data_AF-A0A5Q0UNR4-F1
#
_entry.id   AF-A0A5Q0UNR4-F1
#
_cell.length_a   1.000
_cell.length_b   1.000
_cell.length_c   1.000
_cell.angle_alpha   90.00
_cell.angle_beta   90.00
_cell.angle_gamma   90.00
#
_symmetry.space_group_name_H-M   'P 1'
#
loop_
_entity.id
_entity.type
_entity.pdbx_description
1 polymer ?
#
loop_
_entity_poly.entity_id
_entity_poly.type
_entity_poly.pdbx_seq_one_letter_code
_entity_poly.pdbx_strand_id
1 'polypeptide(L)'
;MSLQRPFVDAAGGLDTDEIIREAVPISALILAFVAVAIVPATLGLWLGGGLGLLFSVIAQFVLAVGAAIVLLYVIVRALQLHEEHESAATDGAAGR
;
A
#
# COMPACT_ATOMS: atom_id res chain seq x y z
N MET A 1 10.29 -24.50 8.54
CA MET A 1 9.61 -23.62 7.57
C MET A 1 10.61 -22.61 7.06
N SER A 2 11.04 -22.72 5.81
CA SER A 2 11.80 -21.67 5.14
C SER A 2 10.80 -20.60 4.71
N LEU A 3 10.82 -19.44 5.36
CA LEU A 3 10.16 -18.25 4.84
C LEU A 3 10.89 -17.90 3.54
N GLN A 4 10.33 -18.30 2.39
CA GLN A 4 10.77 -17.76 1.10
C GLN A 4 10.66 -16.25 1.24
N ARG A 5 11.79 -15.54 1.11
CA ARG A 5 11.82 -14.09 1.37
C ARG A 5 11.06 -13.41 0.23
N PRO A 6 9.96 -12.69 0.52
CA PRO A 6 9.32 -11.86 -0.49
C PRO A 6 10.36 -10.92 -1.09
N PHE A 7 10.32 -10.71 -2.40
CA PHE A 7 11.22 -9.79 -3.11
C PHE A 7 12.69 -10.23 -3.20
N VAL A 8 13.01 -11.50 -2.96
CA VAL A 8 14.37 -12.03 -3.10
C VAL A 8 14.40 -13.08 -4.19
N ASP A 9 15.28 -12.88 -5.18
CA ASP A 9 15.48 -13.79 -6.29
C ASP A 9 16.14 -15.11 -5.83
N ALA A 10 16.15 -16.12 -6.72
CA ALA A 10 16.76 -17.42 -6.45
C ALA A 10 18.28 -17.38 -6.23
N ALA A 11 18.94 -16.29 -6.60
CA ALA A 11 20.37 -16.03 -6.39
C ALA A 11 20.65 -15.25 -5.08
N GLY A 12 19.62 -14.87 -4.33
CA GLY A 12 19.70 -14.10 -3.08
C GLY A 12 19.74 -12.57 -3.27
N GLY A 13 19.55 -12.07 -4.48
CA GLY A 13 19.42 -10.66 -4.84
C GLY A 13 17.99 -10.12 -4.66
N LEU A 14 17.80 -8.82 -4.82
CA LEU A 14 16.47 -8.20 -4.78
C LEU A 14 15.75 -8.38 -6.12
N ASP A 15 14.57 -9.01 -6.11
CA ASP A 15 13.69 -9.05 -7.28
C ASP A 15 13.01 -7.69 -7.44
N THR A 16 13.63 -6.85 -8.27
CA THR A 16 13.17 -5.47 -8.49
C THR A 16 11.86 -5.45 -9.31
N ASP A 17 11.63 -6.44 -10.15
CA ASP A 17 10.41 -6.54 -10.97
C ASP A 17 9.20 -6.85 -10.08
N GLU A 18 9.36 -7.74 -9.09
CA GLU A 18 8.31 -8.00 -8.10
C GLU A 18 8.05 -6.80 -7.20
N ILE A 19 9.10 -6.09 -6.76
CA ILE A 19 8.96 -4.85 -5.97
C ILE A 19 8.15 -3.81 -6.75
N ILE A 20 8.45 -3.59 -8.03
CA ILE A 20 7.72 -2.62 -8.85
C ILE A 20 6.27 -3.07 -9.04
N ARG A 21 6.04 -4.35 -9.30
CA ARG A 21 4.69 -4.92 -9.48
C ARG A 21 3.81 -4.67 -8.26
N GLU A 22 4.35 -4.78 -7.05
CA GLU A 22 3.64 -4.48 -5.81
C GLU A 22 3.56 -2.99 -5.49
N ALA A 23 4.54 -2.18 -5.91
CA ALA A 23 4.53 -0.74 -5.69
C ALA A 23 3.42 -0.03 -6.50
N VAL A 24 3.08 -0.53 -7.70
CA VAL A 24 2.03 0.06 -8.55
C VAL A 24 0.68 0.15 -7.82
N PRO A 25 0.07 -0.94 -7.32
CA PRO A 25 -1.23 -0.85 -6.66
C PRO A 25 -1.20 -0.02 -5.37
N ILE A 26 -0.12 -0.07 -4.60
CA ILE A 26 0.06 0.75 -3.39
C ILE A 26 0.07 2.24 -3.77
N SER A 27 0.86 2.61 -4.79
CA SER A 27 0.95 3.99 -5.25
C SER A 27 -0.37 4.53 -5.80
N ALA A 28 -1.14 3.68 -6.51
CA ALA A 28 -2.47 4.04 -6.99
C ALA A 28 -3.43 4.37 -5.84
N LEU A 29 -3.43 3.56 -4.77
CA LEU A 29 -4.24 3.82 -3.58
C LEU A 29 -3.83 5.12 -2.87
N ILE A 30 -2.53 5.32 -2.66
CA ILE A 30 -2.01 6.56 -2.05
C ILE A 30 -2.43 7.77 -2.87
N LEU A 31 -2.24 7.73 -4.19
CA LEU A 31 -2.62 8.83 -5.09
C LEU A 31 -4.10 9.13 -5.04
N ALA A 32 -4.97 8.12 -4.90
CA ALA A 32 -6.41 8.35 -4.76
C ALA A 32 -6.74 9.20 -3.52
N PHE A 33 -6.19 8.86 -2.35
CA PHE A 33 -6.45 9.64 -1.13
C PHE A 33 -5.80 11.02 -1.16
N VAL A 34 -4.59 11.13 -1.71
CA VAL A 34 -3.94 12.42 -1.91
C VAL A 34 -4.77 13.32 -2.83
N ALA A 35 -5.29 12.80 -3.94
CA ALA A 35 -6.15 13.54 -4.86
C ALA A 35 -7.41 14.08 -4.16
N VAL A 36 -8.04 13.27 -3.30
CA VAL A 36 -9.20 13.71 -2.51
C VAL A 36 -8.80 14.77 -1.47
N ALA A 37 -7.68 14.58 -0.77
CA ALA A 37 -7.21 15.50 0.28
C ALA A 37 -6.70 16.84 -0.26
N ILE A 38 -6.26 16.90 -1.53
CA ILE A 38 -5.81 18.14 -2.17
C ILE A 38 -6.93 19.20 -2.19
N VAL A 39 -8.18 18.79 -2.39
CA VAL A 39 -9.31 19.73 -2.45
C VAL A 39 -9.47 20.51 -1.14
N PRO A 40 -9.68 19.87 0.03
CA PRO A 40 -9.77 20.61 1.29
C PRO A 40 -8.44 21.28 1.67
N ALA A 41 -7.27 20.71 1.36
CA ALA A 41 -5.99 21.32 1.68
C ALA A 41 -5.79 22.66 0.94
N THR A 42 -6.10 22.70 -0.37
CA THR A 42 -5.99 23.92 -1.18
C THR A 42 -7.01 24.97 -0.75
N LEU A 43 -8.25 24.58 -0.44
CA LEU A 43 -9.24 25.50 0.12
C LEU A 43 -8.77 26.10 1.44
N GLY A 44 -8.19 25.29 2.32
CA GLY A 44 -7.65 25.77 3.61
C GLY A 44 -6.58 26.84 3.44
N LEU A 45 -5.68 26.67 2.47
CA LEU A 45 -4.65 27.66 2.13
C LEU A 45 -5.23 28.97 1.60
N TRP A 46 -6.30 28.92 0.80
CA TRP A 46 -6.94 30.12 0.24
C TRP A 46 -7.79 30.89 1.25
N LEU A 47 -8.50 30.19 2.14
CA LEU A 47 -9.46 30.80 3.08
C LEU A 47 -8.77 31.48 4.27
N GLY A 48 -7.70 30.88 4.81
CA GLY A 48 -6.99 31.38 5.99
C GLY A 48 -7.83 31.41 7.27
N GLY A 49 -7.21 31.82 8.39
CA GLY A 49 -7.87 31.95 9.69
C GLY A 49 -8.53 30.65 10.19
N GLY A 50 -9.65 30.76 10.92
CA GLY A 50 -10.34 29.60 11.49
C GLY A 50 -10.93 28.64 10.46
N LEU A 51 -11.41 29.16 9.32
CA LEU A 51 -11.88 28.33 8.20
C LEU A 51 -10.72 27.58 7.55
N GLY A 52 -9.57 28.23 7.36
CA GLY A 52 -8.35 27.60 6.87
C GLY A 52 -7.90 26.43 7.74
N LEU A 53 -7.92 26.62 9.06
CA LEU A 53 -7.62 25.55 10.02
C LEU A 53 -8.61 24.38 9.91
N LEU A 54 -9.92 24.67 9.83
CA LEU A 54 -10.94 23.62 9.68
C LEU A 54 -10.71 22.78 8.43
N PHE A 55 -10.48 23.42 7.28
CA PHE A 55 -10.20 22.73 6.02
C PHE A 55 -8.90 21.93 6.07
N SER A 56 -7.86 22.43 6.75
CA SER A 56 -6.62 21.70 6.99
C SER A 56 -6.85 20.45 7.85
N VAL A 57 -7.68 20.53 8.89
CA VAL A 57 -8.04 19.38 9.73
C VAL A 57 -8.80 18.34 8.91
N ILE A 58 -9.73 18.77 8.04
CA ILE A 58 -10.45 17.86 7.14
C ILE A 58 -9.48 17.17 6.17
N ALA A 59 -8.54 17.90 5.59
CA ALA A 59 -7.52 17.30 4.71
C ALA A 59 -6.66 16.27 5.45
N GLN A 60 -6.20 16.58 6.66
CA GLN A 60 -5.43 15.65 7.49
C GLN A 60 -6.25 14.42 7.88
N PHE A 61 -7.54 14.57 8.17
CA PHE A 61 -8.42 13.46 8.45
C PHE A 61 -8.52 12.49 7.27
N VAL A 62 -8.70 13.01 6.04
CA VAL A 62 -8.74 12.20 4.82
C VAL A 62 -7.42 11.44 4.63
N LEU A 63 -6.28 12.11 4.81
CA LEU A 63 -4.96 11.47 4.70
C LEU A 63 -4.74 10.39 5.76
N ALA A 64 -5.18 10.61 6.99
CA ALA A 64 -5.07 9.64 8.07
C ALA A 64 -5.89 8.38 7.79
N VAL A 65 -7.15 8.54 7.35
CA VAL A 65 -8.01 7.43 6.94
C VAL A 65 -7.40 6.70 5.75
N GLY A 66 -6.91 7.43 4.75
CA GLY A 66 -6.23 6.87 3.59
C GLY A 66 -5.01 6.03 3.96
N ALA A 67 -4.17 6.54 4.87
CA ALA A 67 -3.00 5.82 5.37
C ALA A 67 -3.39 4.51 6.08
N ALA A 68 -4.45 4.52 6.90
CA ALA A 68 -4.94 3.31 7.57
C ALA A 68 -5.44 2.27 6.56
N ILE A 69 -6.15 2.69 5.50
CA ILE A 69 -6.63 1.80 4.44
C ILE A 69 -5.47 1.23 3.62
N VAL A 70 -4.49 2.05 3.24
CA VAL A 70 -3.28 1.60 2.53
C VAL A 70 -2.53 0.57 3.38
N LEU A 71 -2.42 0.78 4.69
CA LEU A 71 -1.77 -0.18 5.58
C LEU A 71 -2.53 -1.52 5.63
N LEU A 72 -3.87 -1.50 5.71
CA LEU A 72 -4.68 -2.71 5.64
C LEU A 72 -4.46 -3.46 4.32
N TYR A 73 -4.40 -2.74 3.20
CA TYR A 73 -4.10 -3.33 1.90
C TYR A 73 -2.73 -4.03 1.88
N VAL A 74 -1.69 -3.36 2.39
CA VAL A 74 -0.33 -3.92 2.47
C VAL A 74 -0.30 -5.21 3.31
N ILE A 75 -1.00 -5.22 4.45
CA ILE A 75 -1.08 -6.41 5.31
C ILE A 75 -1.75 -7.58 4.57
N VAL A 76 -2.90 -7.33 3.94
CA VAL A 76 -3.62 -8.36 3.18
C VAL A 76 -2.77 -8.88 2.02
N ARG A 77 -2.08 -8.01 1.30
CA ARG A 77 -1.23 -8.42 0.18
C ARG A 77 -0.05 -9.28 0.64
N ALA A 78 0.57 -8.93 1.77
CA ALA A 78 1.64 -9.74 2.35
C ALA A 78 1.16 -11.14 2.75
N LEU A 79 -0.06 -11.26 3.29
CA LEU A 79 -0.68 -12.55 3.61
C LEU A 79 -0.98 -13.37 2.35
N GLN A 80 -1.54 -12.74 1.31
CA GLN A 80 -1.82 -13.40 0.04
C GLN A 80 -0.55 -13.96 -0.61
N LEU A 81 0.53 -13.16 -0.66
CA LEU A 81 1.81 -13.63 -1.19
C LEU A 81 2.32 -14.85 -0.42
N HIS A 82 2.15 -14.87 0.90
CA HIS A 82 2.53 -16.03 1.72
C HIS A 82 1.71 -17.30 1.38
N GLU A 83 0.38 -17.17 1.24
CA GLU A 83 -0.53 -18.26 0.91
C GLU A 83 -0.29 -18.82 -0.51
N GLU A 84 -0.02 -17.95 -1.49
CA GLU A 84 0.32 -18.32 -2.87
C GLU A 84 1.58 -19.20 -2.91
N HIS A 85 2.60 -18.86 -2.11
CA HIS A 85 3.83 -19.66 -2.01
C HIS A 85 3.62 -21.03 -1.33
N GLU A 86 2.79 -21.09 -0.28
CA GLU A 86 2.50 -22.35 0.41
C GLU A 86 1.74 -23.32 -0.50
N SER A 87 0.77 -22.81 -1.26
CA SER A 87 -0.03 -23.58 -2.22
C SER A 87 0.82 -24.13 -3.38
N ALA A 88 1.76 -23.32 -3.90
CA ALA A 88 2.67 -23.78 -4.93
C ALA A 88 3.61 -24.91 -4.44
N ALA A 89 3.97 -24.91 -3.16
CA ALA A 89 4.83 -25.95 -2.58
C ALA A 89 4.10 -27.29 -2.37
N THR A 90 2.80 -27.26 -2.03
CA THR A 90 1.99 -28.46 -1.82
C THR A 90 1.60 -29.16 -3.13
N ASP A 91 1.24 -28.41 -4.18
CA ASP A 91 0.97 -28.97 -5.52
C ASP A 91 2.21 -29.60 -6.15
N GLY A 92 3.39 -28.98 -5.98
CA GLY A 92 4.65 -29.55 -6.43
C GLY A 92 5.06 -30.84 -5.70
N ALA A 93 4.54 -31.08 -4.50
CA ALA A 93 4.76 -32.31 -3.74
C ALA A 93 3.76 -33.43 -4.08
N ALA A 94 2.53 -33.07 -4.46
CA ALA A 94 1.50 -34.04 -4.89
C ALA A 94 1.70 -34.55 -6.33
N GLY A 95 2.41 -33.79 -7.17
CA GLY A 95 2.72 -34.16 -8.56
C GLY A 95 4.03 -34.93 -8.76
N ARG A 96 4.72 -35.36 -7.69
CA ARG A 96 5.97 -36.14 -7.75
C ARG A 96 5.78 -37.57 -7.26
#